data_AF-A0A9J5Z3L7-F1
#
_entry.id   AF-A0A9J5Z3L7-F1
#
_cell.length_a   1.000
_cell.length_b   1.000
_cell.length_c   1.000
_cell.angle_alpha   90.00
_cell.angle_beta   90.00
_cell.angle_gamma   90.00
#
_symmetry.space_group_name_H-M   'P 1'
#
loop_
_entity.id
_entity.type
_entity.pdbx_description
1 polymer ?
#
loop_
_entity_poly.entity_id
_entity_poly.type
_entity_poly.pdbx_seq_one_letter_code
_entity_poly.pdbx_strand_id
1 'polypeptide(L)'
;MQLLFHCSSKDDDLGYHYPKVGEDFHFHFQQAIIGHTLYFCHFWWGDEDAMFDVYTYDLSANYSNSRYHMNCIWVFKEDGFYFVLADQSVEVHIINGLPNNDKPTKIHCASAKDDLGYRYPKVGGDFEFHFHPNDEGRSLFFCRFWWGDKHATVDVYTKELSPHCSTGDTNYCIWVFKEDGFYFGPSIREIKKMYDWNN
;
A
#
# COMPACT_ATOMS: atom_id res chain seq x y z
N MET A 1 -4.58 -13.74 -33.42
CA MET A 1 -3.18 -13.22 -33.40
C MET A 1 -2.58 -13.59 -32.05
N GLN A 2 -1.28 -13.84 -31.98
CA GLN A 2 -0.60 -14.25 -30.76
C GLN A 2 0.40 -13.17 -30.35
N LEU A 3 0.44 -12.83 -29.06
CA LEU A 3 1.47 -11.95 -28.51
C LEU A 3 2.81 -12.69 -28.51
N LEU A 4 3.83 -12.03 -29.04
CA LEU A 4 5.23 -12.38 -28.83
C LEU A 4 5.88 -11.24 -28.06
N PHE A 5 6.74 -11.54 -27.10
CA PHE A 5 7.60 -10.52 -26.52
C PHE A 5 8.99 -11.03 -26.21
N HIS A 6 9.94 -10.11 -26.15
CA HIS A 6 11.31 -10.35 -25.76
C HIS A 6 11.68 -9.36 -24.66
N CYS A 7 12.25 -9.85 -23.57
CA CYS A 7 12.66 -9.00 -22.46
C CYS A 7 14.14 -9.17 -22.18
N SER A 8 14.82 -8.07 -21.85
CA SER A 8 16.22 -8.11 -21.46
C SER A 8 16.59 -6.92 -20.59
N SER A 9 17.67 -7.07 -19.83
CA SER A 9 18.43 -5.98 -19.22
C SER A 9 19.72 -5.77 -19.99
N LYS A 10 20.65 -4.98 -19.42
CA LYS A 10 22.01 -4.87 -19.95
C LYS A 10 22.79 -6.19 -19.80
N ASP A 11 22.57 -6.91 -18.71
CA ASP A 11 23.41 -8.03 -18.29
C ASP A 11 22.70 -9.39 -18.41
N ASP A 12 21.37 -9.39 -18.54
CA ASP A 12 20.53 -10.58 -18.57
C ASP A 12 19.59 -10.56 -19.78
N ASP A 13 19.59 -11.64 -20.56
CA ASP A 13 18.64 -11.87 -21.64
C ASP A 13 17.60 -12.90 -21.18
N LEU A 14 16.32 -12.49 -21.10
CA LEU A 14 15.23 -13.37 -20.69
C LEU A 14 14.65 -14.14 -21.90
N GLY A 15 14.97 -13.72 -23.12
CA GLY A 15 14.59 -14.37 -24.36
C GLY A 15 13.16 -14.05 -24.82
N TYR A 16 12.71 -14.84 -25.79
CA TYR A 16 11.41 -14.70 -26.46
C TYR A 16 10.33 -15.57 -25.80
N HIS A 17 9.14 -14.99 -25.66
CA HIS A 17 7.98 -15.63 -25.02
C HIS A 17 6.71 -15.49 -25.85
N TYR A 18 5.86 -16.52 -25.78
CA TYR A 18 4.61 -16.64 -26.54
C TYR A 18 3.44 -17.00 -25.60
N PRO A 19 3.06 -16.13 -24.67
CA PRO A 19 2.07 -16.45 -23.63
C PRO A 19 0.70 -16.74 -24.24
N LYS A 20 -0.04 -17.67 -23.62
CA LYS A 20 -1.47 -17.85 -23.86
C LYS A 20 -2.28 -16.80 -23.12
N VAL A 21 -3.53 -16.62 -23.53
CA VAL A 21 -4.47 -15.75 -22.81
C VAL A 21 -4.61 -16.26 -21.37
N GLY A 22 -4.36 -15.38 -20.40
CA GLY A 22 -4.40 -15.68 -18.97
C GLY A 22 -3.14 -16.34 -18.41
N GLU A 23 -2.10 -16.56 -19.23
CA GLU A 23 -0.81 -17.06 -18.77
C GLU A 23 0.05 -15.92 -18.21
N ASP A 24 0.69 -16.17 -17.07
CA ASP A 24 1.64 -15.25 -16.47
C ASP A 24 3.07 -15.59 -16.90
N PHE A 25 3.84 -14.55 -17.19
CA PHE A 25 5.29 -14.64 -17.26
C PHE A 25 5.87 -13.77 -16.16
N HIS A 26 6.72 -14.36 -15.32
CA HIS A 26 7.37 -13.65 -14.23
C HIS A 26 8.84 -14.06 -14.15
N PHE A 27 9.67 -13.12 -13.70
CA PHE A 27 11.07 -13.33 -13.41
C PHE A 27 11.44 -12.54 -12.15
N HIS A 28 12.49 -12.98 -11.47
CA HIS A 28 13.00 -12.34 -10.27
C HIS A 28 14.47 -12.00 -10.45
N PHE A 29 14.89 -10.90 -9.85
CA PHE A 29 16.27 -10.45 -9.88
C PHE A 29 16.60 -9.71 -8.59
N GLN A 30 17.90 -9.61 -8.29
CA GLN A 30 18.38 -8.73 -7.23
C GLN A 30 18.76 -7.38 -7.83
N GLN A 31 18.32 -6.29 -7.18
CA GLN A 31 18.71 -4.95 -7.62
C GLN A 31 20.22 -4.75 -7.45
N ALA A 32 20.84 -4.14 -8.45
CA ALA A 32 22.25 -3.79 -8.38
C ALA A 32 22.48 -2.72 -7.29
N ILE A 33 23.54 -2.88 -6.50
CA ILE A 33 23.93 -1.92 -5.46
C ILE A 33 24.58 -0.67 -6.09
N ILE A 34 25.16 -0.80 -7.29
CA ILE A 34 25.82 0.27 -8.03
C ILE A 34 25.31 0.22 -9.48
N GLY A 35 24.63 1.28 -9.93
CA GLY A 35 23.94 1.35 -11.22
C GLY A 35 22.42 1.14 -11.09
N HIS A 36 21.64 1.70 -12.00
CA HIS A 36 20.19 1.52 -12.02
C HIS A 36 19.84 0.24 -12.79
N THR A 37 19.29 -0.76 -12.12
CA THR A 37 18.73 -1.95 -12.79
C THR A 37 17.54 -1.53 -13.65
N LEU A 38 17.53 -1.96 -14.91
CA LEU A 38 16.50 -1.67 -15.89
C LEU A 38 16.22 -2.92 -16.72
N TYR A 39 14.95 -3.24 -16.89
CA TYR A 39 14.48 -4.24 -17.86
C TYR A 39 13.54 -3.57 -18.84
N PHE A 40 13.73 -3.85 -20.12
CA PHE A 40 12.84 -3.41 -21.18
C PHE A 40 12.32 -4.63 -21.92
N CYS A 41 11.13 -4.50 -22.50
CA CYS A 41 10.58 -5.53 -23.36
C CYS A 41 10.13 -4.92 -24.69
N HIS A 42 10.28 -5.71 -25.75
CA HIS A 42 9.69 -5.46 -27.06
C HIS A 42 8.56 -6.45 -27.26
N PHE A 43 7.37 -5.95 -27.54
CA PHE A 43 6.14 -6.69 -27.75
C PHE A 43 5.74 -6.60 -29.22
N TRP A 44 5.29 -7.71 -29.79
CA TRP A 44 4.77 -7.81 -31.15
C TRP A 44 3.38 -8.42 -31.13
N TRP A 45 2.44 -7.79 -31.83
CA TRP A 45 1.07 -8.27 -32.02
C TRP A 45 0.64 -8.07 -33.47
N GLY A 46 0.88 -9.08 -34.31
CA GLY A 46 0.60 -8.99 -35.74
C GLY A 46 1.55 -8.01 -36.42
N ASP A 47 1.02 -6.96 -37.03
CA ASP A 47 1.80 -5.91 -37.69
C ASP A 47 2.17 -4.75 -36.74
N GLU A 48 1.67 -4.78 -35.50
CA GLU A 48 1.92 -3.76 -34.48
C GLU A 48 3.04 -4.19 -33.53
N ASP A 49 3.82 -3.23 -33.03
CA ASP A 49 4.84 -3.46 -32.02
C ASP A 49 4.97 -2.30 -31.02
N ALA A 50 5.45 -2.61 -29.82
CA ALA A 50 5.70 -1.62 -28.77
C ALA A 50 6.94 -2.01 -27.96
N MET A 51 7.76 -1.03 -27.59
CA MET A 51 8.95 -1.24 -26.77
C MET A 51 9.00 -0.21 -25.64
N PHE A 52 9.17 -0.68 -24.41
CA PHE A 52 9.28 0.19 -23.24
C PHE A 52 9.96 -0.50 -22.07
N ASP A 53 10.39 0.31 -21.09
CA ASP A 53 10.97 -0.15 -19.85
C ASP A 53 9.87 -0.76 -18.96
N VAL A 54 9.91 -2.09 -18.76
CA VAL A 54 8.98 -2.79 -17.88
C VAL A 54 9.39 -2.71 -16.40
N TYR A 55 10.66 -2.37 -16.16
CA TYR A 55 11.18 -2.09 -14.83
C TYR A 55 12.26 -1.02 -14.90
N THR A 56 12.16 -0.01 -14.03
CA THR A 56 13.25 0.89 -13.65
C THR A 56 13.21 1.09 -12.14
N TYR A 57 14.31 1.56 -11.55
CA TYR A 57 14.30 1.97 -10.14
C TYR A 57 13.22 3.02 -9.86
N ASP A 58 13.06 4.02 -10.72
CA ASP A 58 12.07 5.07 -10.51
C ASP A 58 10.63 4.57 -10.69
N LEU A 59 10.37 3.72 -11.69
CA LEU A 59 9.06 3.09 -11.88
C LEU A 59 8.67 2.31 -10.61
N SER A 60 9.60 1.50 -10.13
CA SER A 60 9.37 0.67 -8.97
C SER A 60 9.34 1.47 -7.66
N ALA A 61 10.13 2.52 -7.48
CA ALA A 61 10.04 3.40 -6.32
C ALA A 61 8.73 4.20 -6.28
N ASN A 62 8.19 4.59 -7.44
CA ASN A 62 6.96 5.37 -7.52
C ASN A 62 5.70 4.50 -7.43
N TYR A 63 5.77 3.23 -7.82
CA TYR A 63 4.60 2.38 -7.99
C TYR A 63 4.65 1.04 -7.24
N SER A 64 5.79 0.68 -6.65
CA SER A 64 5.91 -0.44 -5.73
C SER A 64 6.47 0.07 -4.40
N ASN A 65 5.55 0.34 -3.46
CA ASN A 65 5.91 0.88 -2.15
C ASN A 65 6.40 -0.22 -1.20
N SER A 66 7.22 -1.17 -1.68
CA SER A 66 7.82 -2.24 -0.88
C SER A 66 9.34 -2.11 -0.87
N ARG A 67 9.96 -2.05 0.31
CA ARG A 67 11.42 -1.96 0.53
C ARG A 67 12.12 -3.30 0.31
N TYR A 68 11.34 -4.38 0.17
CA TYR A 68 11.87 -5.75 0.16
C TYR A 68 11.43 -6.54 -1.07
N HIS A 69 10.19 -6.36 -1.55
CA HIS A 69 9.60 -7.13 -2.64
C HIS A 69 8.84 -6.21 -3.60
N MET A 70 9.55 -5.74 -4.62
CA MET A 70 9.03 -4.77 -5.60
C MET A 70 8.43 -5.53 -6.78
N ASN A 71 7.10 -5.68 -6.77
CA ASN A 71 6.37 -6.32 -7.85
C ASN A 71 5.96 -5.26 -8.88
N CYS A 72 6.55 -5.33 -10.07
CA CYS A 72 6.11 -4.57 -11.24
C CYS A 72 5.25 -5.50 -12.10
N ILE A 73 3.95 -5.21 -12.19
CA ILE A 73 2.99 -6.05 -12.92
C ILE A 73 2.50 -5.28 -14.13
N TRP A 74 2.59 -5.90 -15.31
CA TRP A 74 2.02 -5.36 -16.55
C TRP A 74 0.93 -6.30 -17.04
N VAL A 75 -0.25 -5.75 -17.33
CA VAL A 75 -1.37 -6.45 -17.95
C VAL A 75 -1.53 -5.94 -19.37
N PHE A 76 -1.54 -6.88 -20.31
CA PHE A 76 -1.76 -6.60 -21.72
C PHE A 76 -3.19 -6.92 -22.13
N LYS A 77 -3.82 -5.99 -22.85
CA LYS A 77 -5.17 -6.13 -23.41
C LYS A 77 -5.17 -5.66 -24.85
N GLU A 78 -6.25 -5.94 -25.58
CA GLU A 78 -6.45 -5.47 -26.97
C GLU A 78 -6.31 -3.96 -27.14
N ASP A 79 -6.60 -3.18 -26.09
CA ASP A 79 -6.57 -1.72 -26.13
C ASP A 79 -5.30 -1.10 -25.52
N GLY A 80 -4.36 -1.90 -25.00
CA GLY A 80 -3.07 -1.39 -24.56
C GLY A 80 -2.39 -2.17 -23.44
N PHE A 81 -1.36 -1.52 -22.87
CA PHE A 81 -0.52 -2.02 -21.78
C PHE A 81 -0.84 -1.26 -20.49
N TYR A 82 -1.14 -1.99 -19.43
CA TYR A 82 -1.55 -1.44 -18.15
C TYR A 82 -0.52 -1.81 -17.09
N PHE A 83 0.14 -0.81 -16.51
CA PHE A 83 0.89 -1.03 -15.28
C PHE A 83 -0.09 -1.21 -14.13
N VAL A 84 -0.04 -2.36 -13.48
CA VAL A 84 -0.85 -2.65 -12.30
C VAL A 84 0.02 -2.36 -11.08
N LEU A 85 -0.46 -1.44 -10.25
CA LEU A 85 0.08 -1.33 -8.89
C LEU A 85 -0.15 -2.69 -8.25
N ALA A 86 0.91 -3.35 -7.78
CA ALA A 86 0.75 -4.58 -7.00
C ALA A 86 -0.35 -4.34 -5.96
N ASP A 87 -1.27 -5.29 -5.83
CA ASP A 87 -2.46 -5.20 -4.97
C ASP A 87 -2.05 -5.03 -3.51
N GLN A 88 -1.69 -3.80 -3.14
CA GLN A 88 -1.13 -3.48 -1.84
C GLN A 88 -2.28 -3.37 -0.87
N SER A 89 -2.50 -4.43 -0.11
CA SER A 89 -3.38 -4.36 1.04
C SER A 89 -2.80 -3.39 2.08
N VAL A 90 -3.64 -2.52 2.60
CA VAL A 90 -3.33 -1.70 3.77
C VAL A 90 -4.16 -2.23 4.93
N GLU A 91 -3.51 -2.41 6.08
CA GLU A 91 -4.19 -2.74 7.33
C GLU A 91 -3.93 -1.63 8.35
N VAL A 92 -5.01 -1.01 8.83
CA VAL A 92 -4.95 0.06 9.83
C VAL A 92 -5.25 -0.56 11.19
N HIS A 93 -4.31 -0.44 12.11
CA HIS A 93 -4.47 -0.86 13.51
C HIS A 93 -4.74 0.36 14.39
N ILE A 94 -5.71 0.27 15.28
CA ILE A 94 -6.10 1.34 16.21
C ILE A 94 -6.10 0.76 17.62
N ILE A 95 -5.01 1.00 18.33
CA ILE A 95 -4.72 0.38 19.61
C ILE A 95 -5.04 1.34 20.75
N ASN A 96 -5.79 0.84 21.72
CA ASN A 96 -6.08 1.57 22.95
C ASN A 96 -4.89 1.49 23.92
N GLY A 97 -4.09 2.56 23.99
CA GLY A 97 -2.93 2.71 24.87
C GLY A 97 -3.21 3.50 26.16
N LEU A 98 -4.47 3.61 26.59
CA LEU A 98 -4.85 4.27 27.84
C LEU A 98 -4.44 3.43 29.07
N PRO A 99 -4.27 4.04 30.25
CA PRO A 99 -3.77 3.32 31.43
C PRO A 99 -4.79 2.36 32.03
N ASN A 100 -6.10 2.66 31.90
CA ASN A 100 -7.18 1.85 32.44
C ASN A 100 -8.50 2.06 31.66
N ASN A 101 -9.54 1.31 32.03
CA ASN A 101 -10.87 1.38 31.41
C ASN A 101 -11.87 2.21 32.24
N ASP A 102 -11.40 3.11 33.12
CA ASP A 102 -12.27 3.84 34.06
C ASP A 102 -13.26 4.76 33.33
N LYS A 103 -12.91 5.21 32.12
CA LYS A 103 -13.77 5.98 31.23
C LYS A 103 -14.09 5.14 29.99
N PRO A 104 -15.36 5.17 29.51
CA PRO A 104 -15.73 4.45 28.31
C PRO A 104 -14.97 5.01 27.11
N THR A 105 -14.38 4.10 26.35
CA THR A 105 -13.73 4.37 25.07
C THR A 105 -14.65 3.95 23.95
N LYS A 106 -14.81 4.84 22.98
CA LYS A 106 -15.60 4.58 21.79
C LYS A 106 -14.83 5.13 20.59
N ILE A 107 -14.84 4.37 19.51
CA ILE A 107 -14.30 4.80 18.23
C ILE A 107 -15.34 4.55 17.14
N HIS A 108 -15.30 5.37 16.09
CA HIS A 108 -16.13 5.19 14.89
C HIS A 108 -15.31 5.55 13.68
N CYS A 109 -15.12 4.61 12.77
CA CYS A 109 -14.27 4.79 11.61
C CYS A 109 -15.09 4.66 10.33
N ALA A 110 -14.79 5.50 9.34
CA ALA A 110 -15.48 5.48 8.06
C ALA A 110 -14.61 6.06 6.94
N SER A 111 -14.96 5.71 5.71
CA SER A 111 -14.53 6.34 4.47
C SER A 111 -15.73 7.03 3.80
N ALA A 112 -15.56 7.53 2.58
CA ALA A 112 -16.67 8.05 1.78
C ALA A 112 -17.67 6.95 1.35
N LYS A 113 -17.26 5.68 1.32
CA LYS A 113 -18.07 4.55 0.81
C LYS A 113 -18.35 3.49 1.88
N ASP A 114 -17.55 3.45 2.93
CA ASP A 114 -17.57 2.39 3.93
C ASP A 114 -17.77 2.97 5.32
N ASP A 115 -18.76 2.45 6.04
CA ASP A 115 -18.95 2.72 7.46
C ASP A 115 -18.54 1.48 8.25
N LEU A 116 -17.47 1.59 9.04
CA LEU A 116 -16.94 0.48 9.85
C LEU A 116 -17.64 0.36 11.21
N GLY A 117 -18.54 1.31 11.49
CA GLY A 117 -19.39 1.37 12.67
C GLY A 117 -18.66 1.75 13.95
N TYR A 118 -19.40 1.65 15.06
CA TYR A 118 -18.88 1.93 16.40
C TYR A 118 -18.15 0.72 16.99
N ARG A 119 -17.00 0.98 17.61
CA ARG A 119 -16.21 -0.01 18.37
C ARG A 119 -15.89 0.52 19.76
N TYR A 120 -15.65 -0.41 20.69
CA TYR A 120 -15.44 -0.12 22.12
C TYR A 120 -14.19 -0.85 22.64
N PRO A 121 -12.99 -0.53 22.12
CA PRO A 121 -11.77 -1.26 22.47
C PRO A 121 -11.42 -1.00 23.95
N LYS A 122 -11.21 -2.07 24.71
CA LYS A 122 -10.63 -2.00 26.06
C LYS A 122 -9.13 -1.66 25.98
N VAL A 123 -8.52 -1.26 27.08
CA VAL A 123 -7.06 -1.08 27.19
C VAL A 123 -6.32 -2.30 26.65
N GLY A 124 -5.35 -2.06 25.75
CA GLY A 124 -4.60 -3.09 25.03
C GLY A 124 -5.35 -3.72 23.86
N GLY A 125 -6.63 -3.39 23.66
CA GLY A 125 -7.42 -3.85 22.53
C GLY A 125 -6.99 -3.17 21.23
N ASP A 126 -7.04 -3.93 20.15
CA ASP A 126 -6.76 -3.51 18.79
C ASP A 126 -8.05 -3.56 17.97
N PHE A 127 -8.37 -2.45 17.31
CA PHE A 127 -9.37 -2.44 16.25
C PHE A 127 -8.65 -2.30 14.93
N GLU A 128 -8.75 -3.34 14.12
CA GLU A 128 -8.11 -3.44 12.82
C GLU A 128 -9.12 -3.52 11.68
N PHE A 129 -8.75 -2.96 10.53
CA PHE A 129 -9.45 -3.15 9.28
C PHE A 129 -8.47 -3.07 8.12
N HIS A 130 -8.75 -3.83 7.05
CA HIS A 130 -7.94 -3.85 5.84
C HIS A 130 -8.75 -3.37 4.63
N PHE A 131 -8.04 -2.82 3.65
CA PHE A 131 -8.60 -2.41 2.37
C PHE A 131 -7.49 -2.32 1.31
N HIS A 132 -7.89 -2.21 0.05
CA HIS A 132 -6.98 -1.93 -1.06
C HIS A 132 -7.12 -0.46 -1.46
N PRO A 133 -6.06 0.36 -1.37
CA PRO A 133 -6.09 1.75 -1.82
C PRO A 133 -6.44 1.83 -3.31
N ASN A 134 -7.22 2.84 -3.70
CA ASN A 134 -7.49 3.06 -5.12
C ASN A 134 -6.29 3.73 -5.81
N ASP A 135 -6.12 3.42 -7.10
CA ASP A 135 -5.00 3.92 -7.91
C ASP A 135 -4.98 5.45 -8.07
N GLU A 136 -6.14 6.10 -7.91
CA GLU A 136 -6.26 7.57 -7.97
C GLU A 136 -5.72 8.26 -6.71
N GLY A 137 -5.40 7.50 -5.65
CA GLY A 137 -4.89 8.02 -4.38
C GLY A 137 -5.93 8.83 -3.58
N ARG A 138 -7.21 8.52 -3.76
CA ARG A 138 -8.35 9.17 -3.09
C ARG A 138 -8.83 8.40 -1.85
N SER A 139 -8.23 7.25 -1.54
CA SER A 139 -8.59 6.47 -0.35
C SER A 139 -8.26 7.27 0.92
N LEU A 140 -9.30 7.52 1.72
CA LEU A 140 -9.20 8.18 3.02
C LEU A 140 -10.10 7.44 4.01
N PHE A 141 -9.57 7.15 5.18
CA PHE A 141 -10.33 6.72 6.35
C PHE A 141 -10.10 7.69 7.48
N PHE A 142 -11.19 8.13 8.11
CA PHE A 142 -11.15 8.92 9.33
C PHE A 142 -11.78 8.13 10.48
N CYS A 143 -11.31 8.39 11.68
CA CYS A 143 -11.87 7.85 12.90
C CYS A 143 -12.19 8.97 13.89
N ARG A 144 -13.37 8.89 14.48
CA ARG A 144 -13.78 9.70 15.61
C ARG A 144 -13.55 8.92 16.89
N PHE A 145 -12.91 9.55 17.86
CA PHE A 145 -12.55 8.98 19.14
C PHE A 145 -13.26 9.72 20.26
N TRP A 146 -13.70 8.99 21.27
CA TRP A 146 -14.29 9.52 22.50
C TRP A 146 -13.69 8.80 23.71
N TRP A 147 -13.29 9.58 24.72
CA TRP A 147 -12.76 9.08 25.99
C TRP A 147 -13.15 10.00 27.15
N GLY A 148 -14.25 9.65 27.84
CA GLY A 148 -14.91 10.56 28.76
C GLY A 148 -15.39 11.81 28.02
N ASP A 149 -14.99 13.00 28.50
CA ASP A 149 -15.33 14.28 27.88
C ASP A 149 -14.41 14.66 26.70
N LYS A 150 -13.27 13.95 26.54
CA LYS A 150 -12.33 14.18 25.44
C LYS A 150 -12.85 13.55 24.15
N HIS A 151 -12.60 14.23 23.03
CA HIS A 151 -12.91 13.70 21.70
C HIS A 151 -11.87 14.14 20.67
N ALA A 152 -11.77 13.41 19.56
CA ALA A 152 -10.92 13.81 18.43
C ALA A 152 -11.45 13.20 17.13
N THR A 153 -11.17 13.86 16.00
CA THR A 153 -11.30 13.26 14.67
C THR A 153 -9.92 13.20 14.06
N VAL A 154 -9.51 12.01 13.64
CA VAL A 154 -8.17 11.75 13.10
C VAL A 154 -8.34 11.06 11.76
N ASP A 155 -7.68 11.58 10.73
CA ASP A 155 -7.54 10.85 9.47
C ASP A 155 -6.51 9.74 9.69
N VAL A 156 -7.00 8.50 9.83
CA VAL A 156 -6.16 7.34 10.18
C VAL A 156 -5.49 6.73 8.95
N TYR A 157 -5.95 7.08 7.75
CA TYR A 157 -5.28 6.77 6.51
C TYR A 157 -5.55 7.84 5.46
N THR A 158 -4.50 8.29 4.79
CA THR A 158 -4.54 9.08 3.56
C THR A 158 -3.36 8.68 2.66
N LYS A 159 -3.35 9.12 1.40
CA LYS A 159 -2.21 8.93 0.50
C LYS A 159 -0.93 9.52 1.09
N GLU A 160 -1.01 10.67 1.75
CA GLU A 160 0.11 11.37 2.37
C GLU A 160 0.66 10.63 3.60
N LEU A 161 -0.19 9.87 4.31
CA LEU A 161 0.23 9.03 5.43
C LEU A 161 0.85 7.70 4.97
N SER A 162 0.48 7.21 3.79
CA SER A 162 0.92 5.89 3.30
C SER A 162 2.44 5.67 3.29
N PRO A 163 3.32 6.65 2.97
CA PRO A 163 4.78 6.45 3.02
C PRO A 163 5.34 6.27 4.44
N HIS A 164 4.53 6.55 5.47
CA HIS A 164 4.89 6.42 6.87
C HIS A 164 4.34 5.15 7.53
N CYS A 165 3.55 4.36 6.80
CA CYS A 165 3.16 3.03 7.21
C CYS A 165 4.30 2.03 7.00
N SER A 166 4.12 0.79 7.47
CA SER A 166 5.06 -0.28 7.19
C SER A 166 5.08 -0.58 5.70
N THR A 167 6.03 -1.43 5.34
CA THR A 167 6.37 -1.68 3.96
C THR A 167 6.42 -3.19 3.74
N GLY A 168 5.51 -3.74 2.96
CA GLY A 168 5.44 -5.19 2.68
C GLY A 168 4.28 -5.56 1.76
N ASP A 169 3.91 -6.85 1.73
CA ASP A 169 2.71 -7.33 1.01
C ASP A 169 1.42 -6.72 1.60
N THR A 170 1.44 -6.48 2.92
CA THR A 170 0.48 -5.66 3.63
C THR A 170 1.20 -4.50 4.30
N ASN A 171 0.75 -3.28 4.03
CA ASN A 171 1.26 -2.07 4.67
C ASN A 171 0.47 -1.81 5.94
N TYR A 172 1.12 -1.93 7.09
CA TYR A 172 0.53 -1.69 8.40
C TYR A 172 0.64 -0.23 8.79
N CYS A 173 -0.49 0.40 9.07
CA CYS A 173 -0.59 1.77 9.57
C CYS A 173 -1.02 1.71 11.04
N ILE A 174 -0.08 1.90 11.97
CA ILE A 174 -0.33 1.69 13.41
C ILE A 174 -0.67 3.02 14.09
N TRP A 175 -1.87 3.10 14.65
CA TRP A 175 -2.30 4.17 15.54
C TRP A 175 -2.38 3.68 16.99
N VAL A 176 -1.85 4.49 17.91
CA VAL A 176 -2.00 4.27 19.36
C VAL A 176 -2.51 5.56 19.99
N PHE A 177 -3.69 5.53 20.60
CA PHE A 177 -4.21 6.67 21.36
C PHE A 177 -3.95 6.47 22.86
N LYS A 178 -3.38 7.50 23.49
CA LYS A 178 -2.96 7.56 24.90
C LYS A 178 -3.60 8.75 25.58
N GLU A 179 -3.30 8.95 26.87
CA GLU A 179 -3.94 10.03 27.64
C GLU A 179 -3.66 11.42 27.09
N ASP A 180 -2.48 11.59 26.51
CA ASP A 180 -1.95 12.85 26.03
C ASP A 180 -2.14 13.06 24.52
N GLY A 181 -2.55 12.06 23.75
CA GLY A 181 -2.84 12.23 22.33
C GLY A 181 -2.74 10.95 21.49
N PHE A 182 -2.52 11.16 20.20
CA PHE A 182 -2.54 10.12 19.16
C PHE A 182 -1.15 9.96 18.57
N TYR A 183 -0.71 8.72 18.47
CA TYR A 183 0.59 8.34 17.96
C TYR A 183 0.43 7.48 16.71
N PHE A 184 1.31 7.68 15.72
CA PHE A 184 1.25 6.98 14.44
C PHE A 184 2.64 6.52 14.01
N GLY A 185 2.71 5.36 13.35
CA GLY A 185 3.94 4.91 12.71
C GLY A 185 3.79 3.55 12.01
N PRO A 186 4.90 3.03 11.46
CA PRO A 186 4.93 1.75 10.76
C PRO A 186 4.91 0.54 11.71
N SER A 187 5.23 0.75 12.99
CA SER A 187 5.23 -0.28 14.03
C SER A 187 5.03 0.37 15.41
N ILE A 188 4.59 -0.39 16.40
CA ILE A 188 4.43 0.09 17.79
C ILE A 188 5.73 0.66 18.40
N ARG A 189 6.90 0.30 17.85
CA ARG A 189 8.22 0.76 18.32
C ARG A 189 8.64 2.09 17.70
N GLU A 190 8.01 2.48 16.60
CA GLU A 190 8.42 3.60 15.75
C GLU A 190 7.32 4.66 15.63
N ILE A 191 6.41 4.73 16.62
CA ILE A 191 5.31 5.69 16.63
C ILE A 191 5.77 7.09 17.07
N LYS A 192 5.23 8.12 16.44
CA LYS A 192 5.41 9.53 16.79
C LYS A 192 4.07 10.16 17.13
N LYS A 193 4.08 11.10 18.08
CA LYS A 193 2.87 11.85 18.43
C LYS A 193 2.48 12.75 17.25
N MET A 194 1.23 12.65 16.82
CA MET A 194 0.69 13.39 15.67
C MET A 194 -0.32 14.45 16.11
N TYR A 195 -1.21 14.10 17.03
CA TYR A 195 -2.33 14.94 17.44
C TYR A 195 -2.57 14.87 18.95
N ASP A 196 -3.20 15.90 19.49
CA ASP A 196 -3.73 15.93 20.86
C ASP A 196 -5.24 15.66 20.86
N TRP A 197 -5.80 15.42 22.04
CA TRP A 197 -7.25 15.39 22.23
C TRP A 197 -7.85 16.80 22.16
N ASN A 198 -9.08 16.91 21.67
CA ASN A 198 -9.91 18.10 21.88
C ASN A 198 -10.63 18.01 23.24
N ASN A 199 -10.87 19.17 23.84
CA ASN A 199 -11.65 19.37 25.06
C ASN A 199 -13.03 19.94 24.73
#